data_AF-A0A401INR3-F1
#
_entry.id   AF-A0A401INR3-F1
#
_cell.length_a   1.000
_cell.length_b   1.000
_cell.length_c   1.000
_cell.angle_alpha   90.00
_cell.angle_beta   90.00
_cell.angle_gamma   90.00
#
_symmetry.space_group_name_H-M   'P 1'
#
loop_
_entity.id
_entity.type
_entity.pdbx_description
1 polymer ?
#
loop_
_entity_poly.entity_id
_entity_poly.type
_entity_poly.pdbx_seq_one_letter_code
_entity_poly.pdbx_strand_id
1 'polypeptide(L)'
;MNNIINLVFPVKGNTLYADHNHRLLGSLSQKIPQIHHLEGLAINTISGIPDKEGKISLTPRSRLYLRLPVEAIALVYPLAGQTLSIGEYQIKLGNPELQTIKGIESLKARLVTIKGYTEPATFLEAAYRQLQALEIEANIGIPANEEGEPKRLTLKINKPNRSYTIIGFSVVVSNLSEEDSIKLQINGLGGKRRLGCGVFYPNIPVIKSHQ
;
A
#
# COMPACT_ATOMS: atom_id res chain seq x y z
N MET A 1 -8.08 21.99 -2.52
CA MET A 1 -7.83 20.61 -3.00
C MET A 1 -6.46 20.21 -2.48
N ASN A 2 -6.36 19.19 -1.63
CA ASN A 2 -5.05 18.69 -1.22
C ASN A 2 -4.41 18.00 -2.43
N ASN A 3 -3.32 18.55 -2.93
CA ASN A 3 -2.59 17.95 -4.04
C ASN A 3 -1.86 16.72 -3.49
N ILE A 4 -2.34 15.51 -3.79
CA ILE A 4 -1.74 14.26 -3.29
C ILE A 4 -0.68 13.78 -4.28
N ILE A 5 0.49 13.41 -3.76
CA ILE A 5 1.61 12.85 -4.52
C ILE A 5 2.06 11.50 -3.96
N ASN A 6 2.90 10.78 -4.70
CA ASN A 6 3.70 9.69 -4.16
C ASN A 6 5.14 10.21 -3.94
N LEU A 7 5.63 10.12 -2.70
CA LEU A 7 7.04 10.31 -2.38
C LEU A 7 7.69 8.91 -2.29
N VAL A 8 8.62 8.64 -3.19
CA VAL A 8 9.09 7.28 -3.47
C VAL A 8 10.55 7.12 -3.10
N PHE A 9 10.83 6.38 -2.03
CA PHE A 9 12.19 6.14 -1.56
C PHE A 9 12.75 4.84 -2.16
N PRO A 10 13.94 4.89 -2.79
CA PRO A 10 14.76 3.70 -3.04
C PRO A 10 15.02 2.94 -1.73
N VAL A 11 14.79 1.63 -1.72
CA VAL A 11 15.05 0.79 -0.56
C VAL A 11 16.26 -0.10 -0.86
N LYS A 12 17.30 0.00 -0.02
CA LYS A 12 18.45 -0.90 -0.04
C LYS A 12 18.41 -1.81 1.18
N GLY A 13 18.60 -3.10 0.97
CA GLY A 13 18.58 -4.15 1.98
C GLY A 13 18.51 -5.51 1.30
N ASN A 14 18.44 -6.58 2.08
CA ASN A 14 18.46 -7.95 1.55
C ASN A 14 17.08 -8.62 1.62
N THR A 15 16.44 -8.57 2.79
CA THR A 15 15.23 -9.37 3.07
C THR A 15 14.30 -8.62 4.01
N LEU A 16 12.99 -8.85 3.85
CA LEU A 16 11.95 -8.46 4.81
C LEU A 16 10.92 -9.57 4.94
N TYR A 17 10.19 -9.62 6.06
CA TYR A 17 8.94 -10.38 6.11
C TYR A 17 7.93 -9.86 5.08
N ALA A 18 7.16 -10.75 4.47
CA ALA A 18 6.14 -10.38 3.47
C ALA A 18 4.97 -9.57 4.05
N ASP A 19 4.82 -9.54 5.38
CA ASP A 19 3.81 -8.82 6.16
C ASP A 19 4.39 -7.66 7.00
N HIS A 20 5.58 -7.15 6.63
CA HIS A 20 6.35 -6.19 7.43
C HIS A 20 5.64 -4.85 7.74
N ASN A 21 4.49 -4.56 7.14
CA ASN A 21 3.78 -3.28 7.22
C ASN A 21 3.60 -2.73 8.66
N HIS A 22 3.28 -3.58 9.64
CA HIS A 22 3.17 -3.12 11.03
C HIS A 22 4.52 -2.66 11.60
N ARG A 23 5.59 -3.42 11.35
CA ARG A 23 6.95 -3.09 11.78
C ARG A 23 7.47 -1.84 11.06
N LEU A 24 7.15 -1.70 9.77
CA LEU A 24 7.45 -0.52 8.97
C LEU A 24 6.79 0.73 9.53
N LEU A 25 5.48 0.69 9.79
CA LEU A 25 4.80 1.83 10.41
C LEU A 25 5.42 2.17 11.77
N GLY A 26 5.74 1.17 12.60
CA GLY A 26 6.43 1.40 13.88
C GLY A 26 7.77 2.09 13.72
N SER A 27 8.62 1.61 12.79
CA SER A 27 9.93 2.19 12.50
C SER A 27 9.85 3.63 11.99
N LEU A 28 8.92 3.90 11.06
CA LEU A 28 8.67 5.24 10.56
C LEU A 28 8.19 6.18 11.67
N SER A 29 7.35 5.69 12.57
CA SER A 29 6.80 6.50 13.66
C SER A 29 7.83 6.79 14.76
N GLN A 30 8.84 5.94 14.93
CA GLN A 30 9.98 6.25 15.80
C GLN A 30 10.82 7.40 15.24
N LYS A 31 11.00 7.46 13.90
CA LYS A 31 11.73 8.54 13.24
C LYS A 31 10.92 9.82 13.13
N ILE A 32 9.62 9.70 12.87
CA ILE A 32 8.69 10.81 12.68
C ILE A 32 7.41 10.52 13.47
N PRO A 33 7.34 10.89 14.76
CA PRO A 33 6.17 10.62 15.59
C PRO A 33 4.85 11.17 15.03
N GLN A 34 4.90 12.31 14.34
CA GLN A 34 3.73 12.96 13.74
C GLN A 34 3.09 12.14 12.59
N ILE A 35 3.78 11.12 12.05
CA ILE A 35 3.26 10.28 10.96
C ILE A 35 1.98 9.53 11.36
N HIS A 36 1.78 9.31 12.66
CA HIS A 36 0.56 8.72 13.24
C HIS A 36 -0.67 9.63 13.18
N HIS A 37 -0.54 10.90 12.84
CA HIS A 37 -1.66 11.84 12.74
C HIS A 37 -1.76 12.46 11.35
N LEU A 38 -0.81 12.18 10.45
CA LEU A 38 -0.81 12.73 9.10
C LEU A 38 -2.01 12.24 8.27
N GLU A 39 -2.99 13.11 8.06
CA GLU A 39 -4.14 12.85 7.21
C GLU A 39 -3.72 12.69 5.74
N GLY A 40 -4.45 11.87 4.99
CA GLY A 40 -4.13 11.54 3.60
C GLY A 40 -2.91 10.61 3.43
N LEU A 41 -2.19 10.25 4.49
CA LEU A 41 -1.05 9.33 4.39
C LEU A 41 -1.49 7.89 4.12
N ALA A 42 -0.94 7.31 3.05
CA ALA A 42 -0.95 5.89 2.78
C ALA A 42 0.48 5.37 2.58
N ILE A 43 0.75 4.17 3.08
CA ILE A 43 2.08 3.54 3.05
C ILE A 43 1.95 2.24 2.28
N ASN A 44 2.51 2.15 1.08
CA ASN A 44 2.50 0.87 0.36
C ASN A 44 3.41 -0.15 1.06
N THR A 45 3.03 -1.42 0.98
CA THR A 45 3.95 -2.52 1.28
C THR A 45 5.17 -2.43 0.35
N ILE A 46 6.38 -2.52 0.92
CA ILE A 46 7.61 -2.57 0.12
C ILE A 46 7.59 -3.86 -0.70
N SER A 47 7.76 -3.74 -2.01
CA SER A 47 7.79 -4.90 -2.90
C SER A 47 9.17 -5.57 -2.92
N GLY A 48 9.16 -6.89 -3.15
CA GLY A 48 10.33 -7.72 -3.37
C GLY A 48 9.92 -9.03 -4.04
N ILE A 49 10.89 -9.90 -4.30
CA ILE A 49 10.64 -11.24 -4.85
C ILE A 49 10.23 -12.15 -3.68
N PRO A 50 9.01 -12.69 -3.63
CA PRO A 50 8.60 -13.58 -2.56
C PRO A 50 9.40 -14.89 -2.62
N ASP A 51 9.84 -15.38 -1.46
CA ASP A 51 10.47 -16.69 -1.32
C ASP A 51 9.45 -17.84 -1.19
N LYS A 52 8.16 -17.49 -1.09
CA LYS A 52 7.02 -18.39 -0.78
C LYS A 52 7.06 -19.01 0.63
N GLU A 53 7.97 -18.55 1.49
CA GLU A 53 8.13 -18.98 2.89
C GLU A 53 7.89 -17.82 3.88
N GLY A 54 7.19 -16.78 3.43
CA GLY A 54 6.77 -15.65 4.26
C GLY A 54 7.76 -14.49 4.29
N LYS A 55 8.78 -14.48 3.44
CA LYS A 55 9.67 -13.33 3.25
C LYS A 55 9.69 -12.86 1.80
N ILE A 56 10.35 -11.72 1.61
CA ILE A 56 10.64 -11.15 0.31
C ILE A 56 12.13 -10.84 0.25
N SER A 57 12.76 -11.19 -0.86
CA SER A 57 14.09 -10.71 -1.23
C SER A 57 13.95 -9.31 -1.85
N LEU A 58 14.63 -8.34 -1.26
CA LEU A 58 14.68 -6.98 -1.77
C LEU A 58 15.57 -6.95 -3.02
N THR A 59 15.20 -6.07 -3.95
CA THR A 59 15.90 -5.91 -5.23
C THR A 59 16.29 -4.44 -5.41
N PRO A 60 17.14 -4.10 -6.39
CA PRO A 60 17.39 -2.71 -6.76
C PRO A 60 16.13 -1.92 -7.16
N ARG A 61 15.02 -2.60 -7.47
CA ARG A 61 13.72 -1.99 -7.78
C ARG A 61 12.77 -1.87 -6.58
N SER A 62 13.15 -2.38 -5.40
CA SER A 62 12.34 -2.26 -4.18
C SER A 62 12.24 -0.80 -3.76
N ARG A 63 11.02 -0.36 -3.48
CA ARG A 63 10.70 1.04 -3.13
C ARG A 63 9.73 1.10 -1.96
N LEU A 64 9.86 2.13 -1.15
CA LEU A 64 8.86 2.57 -0.19
C LEU A 64 8.09 3.74 -0.81
N TYR A 65 6.80 3.52 -1.08
CA TYR A 65 5.92 4.59 -1.55
C TYR A 65 5.13 5.15 -0.36
N LEU A 66 5.27 6.46 -0.14
CA LEU A 66 4.42 7.21 0.75
C LEU A 66 3.51 8.10 -0.09
N ARG A 67 2.21 7.83 -0.09
CA ARG A 67 1.22 8.72 -0.71
C ARG A 67 0.75 9.71 0.33
N LEU A 68 0.92 11.00 0.08
CA LEU A 68 0.65 12.06 1.05
C LEU A 68 0.31 13.40 0.37
N PRO A 69 -0.33 14.34 1.09
CA PRO A 69 -0.48 15.73 0.64
C PRO A 69 0.89 16.40 0.43
N VAL A 70 1.05 17.17 -0.63
CA VAL A 70 2.31 17.87 -0.97
C VAL A 70 2.88 18.67 0.22
N GLU A 71 2.03 19.26 1.03
CA GLU A 71 2.40 20.07 2.19
C GLU A 71 3.14 19.25 3.27
N ALA A 72 2.93 17.93 3.28
CA ALA A 72 3.55 17.02 4.22
C ALA A 72 4.92 16.51 3.77
N ILE A 73 5.42 16.90 2.59
CA ILE A 73 6.74 16.46 2.10
C ILE A 73 7.84 16.86 3.08
N ALA A 74 7.85 18.10 3.57
CA ALA A 74 8.88 18.58 4.49
C ALA A 74 8.95 17.76 5.78
N LEU A 75 7.80 17.25 6.25
CA LEU A 75 7.72 16.38 7.42
C LEU A 75 8.40 15.03 7.18
N VAL A 76 8.24 14.43 5.99
CA VAL A 76 8.71 13.07 5.69
C VAL A 76 10.08 13.02 4.99
N TYR A 77 10.52 14.11 4.37
CA TYR A 77 11.80 14.20 3.67
C TYR A 77 13.03 13.81 4.52
N PRO A 78 13.08 14.08 5.84
CA PRO A 78 14.18 13.64 6.70
C PRO A 78 14.43 12.13 6.75
N LEU A 79 13.51 11.31 6.22
CA LEU A 79 13.75 9.87 6.01
C LEU A 79 14.82 9.58 4.95
N ALA A 80 15.14 10.54 4.07
CA ALA A 80 16.16 10.37 3.05
C ALA A 80 17.52 10.02 3.69
N GLY A 81 18.15 8.95 3.21
CA GLY A 81 19.42 8.46 3.73
C GLY A 81 19.34 7.70 5.07
N GLN A 82 18.19 7.68 5.75
CA GLN A 82 18.02 7.01 7.04
C GLN A 82 18.03 5.49 6.91
N THR A 83 18.49 4.84 7.96
CA THR A 83 18.31 3.40 8.18
C THR A 83 17.09 3.17 9.06
N LEU A 84 16.22 2.25 8.63
CA LEU A 84 15.04 1.81 9.37
C LEU A 84 15.23 0.36 9.82
N SER A 85 14.98 0.10 11.10
CA SER A 85 14.91 -1.26 11.65
C SER A 85 13.48 -1.77 11.52
N ILE A 86 13.30 -2.86 10.77
CA ILE A 86 12.01 -3.48 10.46
C ILE A 86 11.98 -4.89 11.08
N GLY A 87 11.73 -4.95 12.40
CA GLY A 87 11.94 -6.17 13.17
C GLY A 87 13.43 -6.46 13.30
N GLU A 88 13.85 -7.66 12.89
CA GLU A 88 15.25 -8.07 12.87
C GLU A 88 16.04 -7.57 11.63
N TYR A 89 15.33 -7.09 10.60
CA TYR A 89 15.96 -6.64 9.36
C TYR A 89 16.22 -5.13 9.41
N GLN A 90 17.22 -4.69 8.63
CA GLN A 90 17.49 -3.27 8.41
C GLN A 90 17.41 -2.93 6.93
N ILE A 91 16.86 -1.76 6.63
CA ILE A 91 16.84 -1.17 5.29
C ILE A 91 17.38 0.25 5.33
N LYS A 92 18.07 0.67 4.27
CA LYS A 92 18.49 2.06 4.06
C LYS A 92 17.63 2.70 2.98
N LEU A 93 17.09 3.88 3.28
CA LEU A 93 16.33 4.69 2.34
C LEU A 93 17.27 5.59 1.52
N GLY A 94 17.07 5.64 0.22
CA GLY A 94 17.74 6.58 -0.68
C GLY A 94 17.08 7.96 -0.70
N ASN A 95 17.56 8.82 -1.59
CA ASN A 95 16.87 10.09 -1.88
C ASN A 95 15.53 9.81 -2.58
N PRO A 96 14.41 10.40 -2.11
CA PRO A 96 13.12 10.13 -2.69
C PRO A 96 12.92 10.85 -4.03
N GLU A 97 12.10 10.24 -4.89
CA GLU A 97 11.53 10.88 -6.08
C GLU A 97 10.10 11.35 -5.77
N LEU A 98 9.72 12.54 -6.23
CA LEU A 98 8.34 13.02 -6.20
C LEU A 98 7.64 12.60 -7.48
N GLN A 99 6.52 11.88 -7.35
CA GLN A 99 5.72 11.42 -8.47
C GLN A 99 4.27 11.91 -8.32
N THR A 100 3.75 12.54 -9.37
CA THR A 100 2.31 12.86 -9.47
C THR A 100 1.49 11.58 -9.61
N ILE A 101 0.25 11.61 -9.13
CA ILE A 101 -0.69 10.51 -9.39
C ILE A 101 -1.13 10.61 -10.85
N LYS A 102 -0.96 9.52 -11.59
CA LYS A 102 -1.40 9.39 -12.98
C LYS A 102 -2.60 8.45 -13.03
N GLY A 103 -3.57 8.74 -13.90
CA GLY A 103 -4.64 7.80 -14.15
C GLY A 103 -4.14 6.58 -14.93
N ILE A 104 -4.66 5.41 -14.55
CA ILE A 104 -4.29 4.09 -15.05
C ILE A 104 -5.56 3.24 -15.10
N GLU A 105 -5.77 2.54 -16.21
CA GLU A 105 -6.98 1.73 -16.47
C GLU A 105 -7.18 0.55 -15.49
N SER A 106 -6.09 0.07 -14.88
CA SER A 106 -6.11 -1.06 -13.95
C SER A 106 -5.21 -0.84 -12.74
N LEU A 107 -5.83 -0.91 -11.56
CA LEU A 107 -5.18 -0.76 -10.27
C LEU A 107 -5.33 -2.03 -9.44
N LYS A 108 -4.37 -2.25 -8.55
CA LYS A 108 -4.35 -3.35 -7.59
C LYS A 108 -4.04 -2.83 -6.21
N ALA A 109 -4.69 -3.40 -5.21
CA ALA A 109 -4.30 -3.31 -3.82
C ALA A 109 -3.84 -4.69 -3.32
N ARG A 110 -2.70 -4.71 -2.62
CA ARG A 110 -2.17 -5.95 -2.05
C ARG A 110 -3.14 -6.56 -1.05
N LEU A 111 -3.69 -5.72 -0.18
CA LEU A 111 -4.62 -6.10 0.88
C LEU A 111 -5.62 -4.97 1.03
N VAL A 112 -6.90 -5.28 1.09
CA VAL A 112 -7.98 -4.35 1.44
C VAL A 112 -8.75 -4.98 2.59
N THR A 113 -8.99 -4.20 3.65
CA THR A 113 -9.73 -4.66 4.83
C THR A 113 -10.91 -3.74 5.08
N ILE A 114 -12.10 -4.32 5.21
CA ILE A 114 -13.34 -3.61 5.53
C ILE A 114 -13.89 -4.23 6.81
N LYS A 115 -14.14 -3.39 7.81
CA LYS A 115 -14.58 -3.84 9.14
C LYS A 115 -15.88 -4.62 9.02
N GLY A 116 -15.90 -5.85 9.56
CA GLY A 116 -17.09 -6.71 9.55
C GLY A 116 -17.24 -7.60 8.32
N TYR A 117 -16.38 -7.46 7.30
CA TYR A 117 -16.47 -8.23 6.06
C TYR A 117 -15.20 -9.07 5.86
N THR A 118 -15.24 -10.31 6.35
CA THR A 118 -14.10 -11.25 6.30
C THR A 118 -14.30 -12.40 5.31
N GLU A 119 -15.47 -12.49 4.70
CA GLU A 119 -15.82 -13.52 3.71
C GLU A 119 -15.83 -12.91 2.30
N PRO A 120 -15.37 -13.65 1.27
CA PRO A 120 -15.09 -13.06 -0.05
C PRO A 120 -16.27 -12.33 -0.70
N ALA A 121 -17.45 -12.97 -0.72
CA ALA A 121 -18.63 -12.42 -1.39
C ALA A 121 -19.12 -11.12 -0.70
N THR A 122 -19.31 -11.17 0.62
CA THR A 122 -19.78 -10.01 1.39
C THR A 122 -18.74 -8.89 1.42
N PHE A 123 -17.45 -9.22 1.41
CA PHE A 123 -16.37 -8.26 1.24
C PHE A 123 -16.43 -7.57 -0.13
N LEU A 124 -16.62 -8.33 -1.22
CA LEU A 124 -16.65 -7.78 -2.57
C LEU A 124 -17.84 -6.83 -2.75
N GLU A 125 -19.02 -7.18 -2.23
CA GLU A 125 -20.18 -6.29 -2.17
C GLU A 125 -19.88 -5.00 -1.40
N ALA A 126 -19.24 -5.10 -0.23
CA ALA A 126 -18.88 -3.92 0.57
C ALA A 126 -17.84 -3.03 -0.14
N ALA A 127 -16.87 -3.63 -0.83
CA ALA A 127 -15.88 -2.92 -1.61
C ALA A 127 -16.51 -2.22 -2.83
N TYR A 128 -17.45 -2.88 -3.50
CA TYR A 128 -18.22 -2.30 -4.60
C TYR A 128 -19.04 -1.09 -4.15
N ARG A 129 -19.75 -1.18 -3.01
CA ARG A 129 -20.48 -0.05 -2.43
C ARG A 129 -19.58 1.16 -2.14
N GLN A 130 -18.33 0.93 -1.73
CA GLN A 130 -17.37 2.01 -1.50
C GLN A 130 -16.87 2.64 -2.81
N LEU A 131 -16.72 1.88 -3.91
CA LEU A 131 -16.48 2.47 -5.23
C LEU A 131 -17.64 3.35 -5.66
N GLN A 132 -18.88 2.87 -5.50
CA GLN A 132 -20.08 3.66 -5.82
C GLN A 132 -20.18 4.95 -4.99
N ALA A 133 -19.83 4.90 -3.70
CA ALA A 133 -19.80 6.08 -2.83
C ALA A 133 -18.72 7.10 -3.22
N LEU A 134 -17.72 6.68 -4.00
CA LEU A 134 -16.72 7.56 -4.61
C LEU A 134 -17.10 7.98 -6.04
N GLU A 135 -18.29 7.58 -6.50
CA GLU A 135 -18.78 7.81 -7.87
C GLU A 135 -17.83 7.23 -8.92
N ILE A 136 -17.24 6.06 -8.63
CA ILE A 136 -16.34 5.35 -9.53
C ILE A 136 -17.09 4.24 -10.25
N GLU A 137 -17.09 4.30 -11.59
CA GLU A 137 -17.59 3.25 -12.46
C GLU A 137 -16.46 2.34 -12.94
N ALA A 138 -16.36 1.13 -12.38
CA ALA A 138 -15.30 0.18 -12.73
C ALA A 138 -15.68 -1.26 -12.39
N ASN A 139 -14.93 -2.20 -12.96
CA ASN A 139 -14.98 -3.60 -12.57
C ASN A 139 -14.11 -3.82 -11.33
N ILE A 140 -14.60 -4.53 -10.32
CA ILE A 140 -13.85 -4.90 -9.11
C ILE A 140 -13.88 -6.40 -8.91
N GLY A 141 -12.74 -6.98 -8.51
CA GLY A 141 -12.65 -8.40 -8.24
C GLY A 141 -11.55 -8.75 -7.24
N ILE A 142 -11.66 -9.96 -6.70
CA ILE A 142 -10.61 -10.60 -5.90
C ILE A 142 -9.88 -11.56 -6.83
N PRO A 143 -8.57 -11.37 -7.10
CA PRO A 143 -7.83 -12.33 -7.91
C PRO A 143 -7.72 -13.67 -7.17
N ALA A 144 -7.55 -14.76 -7.92
CA ALA A 144 -7.31 -16.08 -7.34
C ALA A 144 -5.89 -16.22 -6.76
N ASN A 145 -5.71 -17.11 -5.77
CA ASN A 145 -4.41 -17.62 -5.33
C ASN A 145 -3.93 -18.76 -6.26
N GLU A 146 -2.85 -19.46 -5.87
CA GLU A 146 -2.28 -20.55 -6.68
C GLU A 146 -3.22 -21.77 -6.72
N GLU A 147 -4.11 -21.87 -5.75
CA GLU A 147 -5.12 -22.91 -5.58
C GLU A 147 -6.45 -22.60 -6.28
N GLY A 148 -6.58 -21.45 -6.96
CA GLY A 148 -7.80 -21.04 -7.64
C GLY A 148 -8.88 -20.41 -6.74
N GLU A 149 -8.59 -20.20 -5.46
CA GLU A 149 -9.49 -19.62 -4.46
C GLU A 149 -9.32 -18.09 -4.38
N PRO A 150 -10.34 -17.33 -3.90
CA PRO A 150 -10.20 -15.90 -3.66
C PRO A 150 -8.99 -15.57 -2.77
N LYS A 151 -8.07 -14.73 -3.25
CA LYS A 151 -6.80 -14.42 -2.57
C LYS A 151 -7.01 -13.64 -1.26
N ARG A 152 -7.28 -14.39 -0.20
CA ARG A 152 -7.35 -13.93 1.19
C ARG A 152 -5.94 -13.74 1.75
N LEU A 153 -5.75 -12.67 2.49
CA LEU A 153 -4.47 -12.30 3.08
C LEU A 153 -4.68 -11.84 4.52
N THR A 154 -3.64 -12.03 5.33
CA THR A 154 -3.62 -11.61 6.72
C THR A 154 -2.44 -10.69 6.99
N LEU A 155 -2.63 -9.78 7.95
CA LEU A 155 -1.58 -8.92 8.49
C LEU A 155 -1.60 -9.03 10.01
N LYS A 156 -0.52 -9.53 10.60
CA LYS A 156 -0.40 -9.66 12.05
C LYS A 156 0.02 -8.34 12.67
N ILE A 157 -0.74 -7.89 13.66
CA ILE A 157 -0.45 -6.70 14.45
C ILE A 157 0.02 -7.16 15.82
N ASN A 158 1.24 -6.77 16.21
CA ASN A 158 1.83 -7.13 17.49
C ASN A 158 2.16 -5.85 18.26
N LYS A 159 1.37 -5.53 19.28
CA LYS A 159 1.64 -4.46 20.24
C LYS A 159 1.99 -5.08 21.60
N PRO A 160 2.70 -4.35 22.49
CA PRO A 160 3.12 -4.88 23.79
C PRO A 160 2.00 -5.60 24.58
N ASN A 161 0.77 -5.06 24.53
CA ASN A 161 -0.36 -5.57 25.33
C ASN A 161 -1.46 -6.23 24.48
N ARG A 162 -1.29 -6.34 23.16
CA ARG A 162 -2.33 -6.87 22.27
C ARG A 162 -1.75 -7.34 20.96
N SER A 163 -1.97 -8.61 20.62
CA SER A 163 -1.79 -9.13 19.28
C SER A 163 -3.15 -9.41 18.64
N TYR A 164 -3.31 -9.08 17.37
CA TYR A 164 -4.50 -9.43 16.59
C TYR A 164 -4.16 -9.49 15.10
N THR A 165 -5.00 -10.19 14.34
CA THR A 165 -4.83 -10.35 12.90
C THR A 165 -5.86 -9.49 12.17
N ILE A 166 -5.38 -8.73 11.18
CA ILE A 166 -6.24 -8.08 10.19
C ILE A 166 -6.43 -9.06 9.05
N ILE A 167 -7.69 -9.33 8.71
CA ILE A 167 -8.07 -10.13 7.55
C ILE A 167 -8.53 -9.19 6.43
N GLY A 168 -8.21 -9.55 5.20
CA GLY A 168 -8.72 -8.89 4.02
C GLY A 168 -8.37 -9.65 2.75
N PHE A 169 -8.59 -9.02 1.61
CA PHE A 169 -8.42 -9.63 0.30
C PHE A 169 -7.53 -8.79 -0.60
N SER A 170 -6.82 -9.43 -1.53
CA SER A 170 -6.26 -8.70 -2.66
C SER A 170 -7.41 -8.20 -3.53
N VAL A 171 -7.27 -7.02 -4.11
CA VAL A 171 -8.31 -6.43 -4.96
C VAL A 171 -7.67 -5.93 -6.24
N VAL A 172 -8.31 -6.22 -7.37
CA VAL A 172 -8.04 -5.60 -8.66
C VAL A 172 -9.27 -4.80 -9.06
N VAL A 173 -9.04 -3.58 -9.53
CA VAL A 173 -10.05 -2.74 -10.15
C VAL A 173 -9.59 -2.43 -11.58
N SER A 174 -10.46 -2.63 -12.57
CA SER A 174 -10.15 -2.45 -13.99
C SER A 174 -11.26 -1.69 -14.71
N ASN A 175 -11.00 -1.28 -15.95
CA ASN A 175 -11.89 -0.41 -16.73
C ASN A 175 -12.12 0.94 -16.05
N LEU A 176 -11.07 1.49 -15.43
CA LEU A 176 -11.10 2.81 -14.80
C LEU A 176 -10.86 3.90 -15.85
N SER A 177 -11.66 4.97 -15.79
CA SER A 177 -11.31 6.24 -16.43
C SER A 177 -10.06 6.86 -15.76
N GLU A 178 -9.44 7.84 -16.41
CA GLU A 178 -8.30 8.56 -15.82
C GLU A 178 -8.69 9.20 -14.47
N GLU A 179 -9.87 9.83 -14.43
CA GLU A 179 -10.42 10.48 -13.25
C GLU A 179 -10.71 9.49 -12.12
N ASP A 180 -11.41 8.39 -12.42
CA ASP A 180 -11.77 7.37 -11.43
C ASP A 180 -10.55 6.65 -10.87
N SER A 181 -9.56 6.43 -11.72
CA SER A 181 -8.27 5.89 -11.31
C SER A 181 -7.56 6.80 -10.30
N ILE A 182 -7.56 8.11 -10.55
CA ILE A 182 -6.98 9.10 -9.63
C ILE A 182 -7.79 9.13 -8.32
N LYS A 183 -9.13 9.17 -8.39
CA LYS A 183 -10.01 9.11 -7.21
C LYS A 183 -9.72 7.88 -6.36
N LEU A 184 -9.61 6.69 -6.97
CA LEU A 184 -9.33 5.44 -6.27
C LEU A 184 -7.94 5.44 -5.63
N GLN A 185 -6.93 5.96 -6.32
CA GLN A 185 -5.58 6.07 -5.76
C GLN A 185 -5.54 7.04 -4.57
N ILE A 186 -6.23 8.16 -4.65
CA ILE A 186 -6.27 9.17 -3.59
C ILE A 186 -7.02 8.65 -2.36
N ASN A 187 -8.20 8.06 -2.55
CA ASN A 187 -9.09 7.67 -1.45
C ASN A 187 -8.83 6.26 -0.92
N GLY A 188 -8.46 5.33 -1.81
CA GLY A 188 -8.38 3.91 -1.48
C GLY A 188 -9.73 3.28 -1.18
N LEU A 189 -9.72 2.03 -0.72
CA LEU A 189 -10.90 1.33 -0.21
C LEU A 189 -10.61 0.76 1.18
N GLY A 190 -11.62 0.71 2.02
CA GLY A 190 -11.54 0.19 3.38
C GLY A 190 -10.73 1.10 4.30
N GLY A 191 -10.07 0.48 5.28
CA GLY A 191 -9.30 1.21 6.29
C GLY A 191 -7.83 0.83 6.35
N LYS A 192 -7.12 1.43 7.31
CA LYS A 192 -5.74 1.07 7.68
C LYS A 192 -4.69 1.32 6.56
N ARG A 193 -4.84 2.40 5.81
CA ARG A 193 -3.91 2.81 4.73
C ARG A 193 -2.45 3.01 5.14
N ARG A 194 -2.19 3.39 6.39
CA ARG A 194 -0.83 3.45 6.95
C ARG A 194 -0.22 2.08 7.25
N LEU A 195 -1.01 1.02 7.22
CA LEU A 195 -0.56 -0.38 7.27
C LEU A 195 -0.54 -1.02 5.88
N GLY A 196 -0.66 -0.24 4.80
CA GLY A 196 -0.70 -0.74 3.42
C GLY A 196 -2.00 -1.40 3.00
N CYS A 197 -3.03 -1.37 3.84
CA CYS A 197 -4.35 -1.82 3.47
C CYS A 197 -5.09 -0.76 2.64
N GLY A 198 -5.81 -1.14 1.59
CA GLY A 198 -6.62 -0.19 0.84
C GLY A 198 -5.83 0.74 -0.07
N VAL A 199 -4.54 0.44 -0.32
CA VAL A 199 -3.66 1.31 -1.10
C VAL A 199 -3.50 0.74 -2.50
N PHE A 200 -4.03 1.47 -3.49
CA PHE A 200 -4.02 1.08 -4.89
C PHE A 200 -2.80 1.58 -5.65
N TYR A 201 -2.25 0.74 -6.50
CA TYR A 201 -1.10 0.97 -7.37
C TYR A 201 -1.31 0.29 -8.73
N PRO A 202 -0.57 0.65 -9.80
CA PRO A 202 -0.76 0.05 -11.13
C PRO A 202 -0.67 -1.48 -11.10
N ASN A 203 -1.67 -2.16 -11.70
CA ASN A 203 -1.73 -3.63 -11.75
C ASN A 203 -0.82 -4.23 -12.83
N ILE A 204 -0.49 -3.45 -13.85
CA ILE A 204 0.41 -3.81 -14.95
C ILE A 204 1.61 -2.85 -14.90
N PRO A 205 2.83 -3.31 -15.22
CA PRO A 205 3.96 -2.40 -15.34
C PRO A 205 3.66 -1.31 -16.37
N VAL A 206 3.68 -0.05 -15.95
CA VAL A 206 3.65 1.08 -16.88
C VAL A 206 5.00 1.07 -17.60
N ILE A 207 5.03 0.54 -18.83
CA ILE A 207 6.19 0.67 -19.70
C ILE A 207 6.30 2.17 -20.00
N LYS A 208 7.36 2.82 -19.52
CA LYS A 208 7.69 4.18 -19.96
C LYS A 208 8.04 4.07 -21.45
N SER A 209 7.10 4.41 -22.33
CA SER A 209 7.44 4.79 -23.69
C SER A 209 8.24 6.09 -23.59
N HIS A 210 9.54 6.01 -23.82
CA HIS A 210 10.31 7.19 -24.18
C HIS A 210 9.89 7.58 -25.60
N GLN A 211 9.07 8.62 -25.71
CA GLN A 211 9.02 9.46 -26.90
C GLN A 211 9.77 10.75 -26.58
#